data_AF-A0ABD0C4N9-F1
#
_entry.id   AF-A0ABD0C4N9-F1
#
_cell.length_a   1.000
_cell.length_b   1.000
_cell.length_c   1.000
_cell.angle_alpha   90.00
_cell.angle_beta   90.00
_cell.angle_gamma   90.00
#
_symmetry.space_group_name_H-M   'P 1'
#
loop_
_entity.id
_entity.type
_entity.pdbx_description
1 polymer ?
#
loop_
_entity_poly.entity_id
_entity_poly.type
_entity_poly.pdbx_seq_one_letter_code
_entity_poly.pdbx_strand_id
1 'polypeptide(L)'
;MNKKDNVYGQKYRKLRVLHHISLVNAAKNVTNKSTLAEWEKGKDNLSWCKVIQLLFNIHIQPIEFLEDSVSSQLYGAITNIAVAYRRNDMQQLIIIFKENLKKYEGDTKSKDYMFQAAIAANFYEDLSEHNVCPSILKDKIT
;
A
#
# COMPACT_ATOMS: atom_id res chain seq x y z
N MET A 1 -17.59 -6.33 -9.58
CA MET A 1 -17.46 -5.62 -8.29
C MET A 1 -17.45 -6.63 -7.16
N ASN A 2 -16.27 -7.04 -6.71
CA ASN A 2 -16.14 -8.05 -5.64
C ASN A 2 -16.16 -7.34 -4.28
N LYS A 3 -17.06 -7.75 -3.38
CA LYS A 3 -17.33 -7.13 -2.06
C LYS A 3 -16.10 -6.91 -1.15
N LYS A 4 -14.96 -7.54 -1.44
CA LYS A 4 -13.76 -7.55 -0.57
C LYS A 4 -12.89 -6.28 -0.66
N ASP A 5 -12.81 -5.57 -1.79
CA ASP A 5 -11.91 -4.41 -1.91
C ASP A 5 -12.43 -3.17 -1.16
N ASN A 6 -13.73 -3.11 -0.85
CA ASN A 6 -14.36 -2.05 -0.06
C ASN A 6 -13.94 -2.07 1.44
N VAL A 7 -13.46 -3.22 1.95
CA VAL A 7 -13.08 -3.32 3.37
C VAL A 7 -11.89 -2.43 3.73
N TYR A 8 -10.97 -2.22 2.79
CA TYR A 8 -9.74 -1.47 3.04
C TYR A 8 -10.01 0.04 3.19
N GLY A 9 -10.87 0.62 2.34
CA GLY A 9 -11.25 2.03 2.48
C GLY A 9 -11.93 2.31 3.82
N GLN A 10 -12.82 1.42 4.25
CA GLN A 10 -13.50 1.54 5.54
C GLN A 10 -12.55 1.33 6.72
N LYS A 11 -11.63 0.35 6.65
CA LYS A 11 -10.59 0.14 7.66
C LYS A 11 -9.69 1.36 7.78
N TYR A 12 -9.25 1.91 6.64
CA TYR A 12 -8.42 3.12 6.59
C TYR A 12 -9.12 4.31 7.26
N ARG A 13 -10.40 4.53 6.94
CA ARG A 13 -11.20 5.59 7.57
C ARG A 13 -11.22 5.47 9.09
N LYS A 14 -11.41 4.25 9.62
CA LYS A 14 -11.43 4.02 11.08
C LYS A 14 -10.11 4.43 11.71
N LEU A 15 -8.97 3.99 11.15
CA LEU A 15 -7.64 4.35 11.63
C LEU A 15 -7.40 5.86 11.54
N ARG A 16 -7.67 6.48 10.38
CA ARG A 16 -7.49 7.92 10.20
C ARG A 16 -8.28 8.75 11.24
N VAL A 17 -9.54 8.38 11.50
CA VAL A 17 -10.39 9.05 12.49
C VAL A 17 -9.89 8.83 13.91
N LEU A 18 -9.45 7.60 14.23
CA LEU A 18 -8.86 7.27 15.54
C LEU A 18 -7.62 8.12 15.83
N HIS A 19 -6.78 8.36 14.83
CA HIS A 19 -5.58 9.20 14.96
C HIS A 19 -5.87 10.71 14.81
N HIS A 20 -7.15 11.11 14.72
CA HIS A 20 -7.57 12.51 14.57
C HIS A 20 -7.01 13.23 13.33
N ILE A 21 -6.76 12.49 12.25
CA ILE A 21 -6.17 13.05 11.03
C ILE A 21 -7.27 13.49 10.06
N SER A 22 -7.19 14.75 9.61
CA SER A 22 -8.15 15.30 8.66
C SER A 22 -8.03 14.63 7.29
N LEU A 23 -9.12 14.58 6.53
CA LEU A 23 -9.07 14.08 5.14
C LEU A 23 -8.06 14.84 4.27
N VAL A 24 -7.88 16.14 4.52
CA VAL A 24 -6.93 16.98 3.77
C VAL A 24 -5.50 16.55 4.06
N ASN A 25 -5.15 16.36 5.33
CA ASN A 25 -3.80 15.92 5.71
C ASN A 25 -3.53 14.49 5.23
N ALA A 26 -4.51 13.60 5.37
CA ALA A 26 -4.40 12.22 4.89
C ALA A 26 -4.19 12.13 3.38
N ALA A 27 -4.84 12.98 2.58
CA ALA A 27 -4.74 12.96 1.12
C ALA A 27 -3.50 13.68 0.56
N LYS A 28 -2.80 14.44 1.40
CA LYS A 28 -1.72 15.36 0.99
C LYS A 28 -0.69 14.66 0.11
N ASN A 29 -0.39 15.27 -1.05
CA ASN A 29 0.58 14.79 -2.04
C ASN A 29 0.30 13.40 -2.65
N VAL A 30 -0.85 12.77 -2.37
CA VAL A 30 -1.18 11.42 -2.86
C VAL A 30 -2.41 11.43 -3.78
N THR A 31 -3.48 12.10 -3.36
CA THR A 31 -4.74 12.19 -4.10
C THR A 31 -5.53 13.43 -3.68
N ASN A 32 -6.68 13.68 -4.30
CA ASN A 32 -7.56 14.75 -3.85
C ASN A 32 -8.49 14.26 -2.71
N LYS A 33 -8.94 15.21 -1.87
CA LYS A 33 -9.83 14.95 -0.72
C LYS A 33 -11.10 14.19 -1.12
N SER A 34 -11.70 14.52 -2.26
CA SER A 34 -12.97 13.92 -2.71
C SER A 34 -12.80 12.45 -3.05
N THR A 35 -11.74 12.11 -3.80
CA THR A 35 -11.37 10.73 -4.14
C THR A 35 -11.08 9.92 -2.89
N LEU A 36 -10.33 10.46 -1.93
CA LEU A 36 -10.10 9.78 -0.65
C LEU A 36 -11.43 9.51 0.08
N ALA A 37 -12.31 10.51 0.15
CA ALA A 37 -13.60 10.38 0.84
C ALA A 37 -14.52 9.35 0.19
N GLU A 38 -14.51 9.23 -1.14
CA GLU A 38 -15.31 8.22 -1.86
C GLU A 38 -14.69 6.83 -1.72
N TRP A 39 -13.36 6.69 -1.78
CA TRP A 39 -12.69 5.42 -1.50
C TRP A 39 -12.94 4.92 -0.08
N GLU A 40 -12.90 5.80 0.93
CA GLU A 40 -13.24 5.46 2.32
C GLU A 40 -14.69 4.96 2.50
N LYS A 41 -15.59 5.33 1.59
CA LYS A 41 -16.98 4.84 1.54
C LYS A 41 -17.15 3.61 0.63
N GLY A 42 -16.08 3.17 -0.04
CA GLY A 42 -16.13 2.08 -1.01
C GLY A 42 -16.75 2.42 -2.35
N LYS A 43 -16.77 3.70 -2.71
CA LYS A 43 -17.39 4.23 -3.92
C LYS A 43 -16.38 4.56 -5.02
N ASP A 44 -15.09 4.44 -4.72
CA ASP A 44 -14.00 4.56 -5.68
C ASP A 44 -12.92 3.51 -5.34
N ASN A 45 -11.96 3.30 -6.24
CA ASN A 45 -10.80 2.44 -6.05
C ASN A 45 -9.51 3.25 -6.15
N LEU A 46 -8.60 2.98 -5.21
CA LEU A 46 -7.23 3.50 -5.24
C LEU A 46 -6.27 2.37 -5.56
N SER A 47 -5.17 2.71 -6.23
CA SER A 47 -4.07 1.79 -6.46
C SER A 47 -3.32 1.51 -5.15
N TRP A 48 -2.69 0.34 -5.04
CA TRP A 48 -2.01 -0.01 -3.79
C TRP A 48 -0.83 0.88 -3.48
N CYS A 49 -0.10 1.38 -4.49
CA CYS A 49 0.93 2.37 -4.21
C CYS A 49 0.36 3.61 -3.52
N LYS A 50 -0.81 4.11 -3.96
CA LYS A 50 -1.48 5.22 -3.26
C LYS A 50 -1.95 4.83 -1.87
N VAL A 51 -2.49 3.62 -1.70
CA VAL A 51 -2.92 3.14 -0.37
C VAL A 51 -1.74 3.13 0.61
N ILE A 52 -0.56 2.65 0.22
CA ILE A 52 0.62 2.65 1.08
C ILE A 52 1.07 4.09 1.41
N GLN A 53 1.10 5.00 0.44
CA GLN A 53 1.42 6.41 0.72
C GLN A 53 0.41 7.07 1.68
N LEU A 54 -0.87 6.75 1.54
CA LEU A 54 -1.91 7.21 2.46
C LEU A 54 -1.67 6.71 3.89
N LEU A 55 -1.20 5.47 4.06
CA LEU A 55 -0.84 4.93 5.38
C LEU A 55 0.31 5.72 6.02
N PHE A 56 1.31 6.13 5.25
CA PHE A 56 2.40 6.98 5.77
C PHE A 56 1.89 8.34 6.25
N ASN A 57 0.96 8.95 5.50
CA ASN A 57 0.32 10.21 5.91
C ASN A 57 -0.49 10.09 7.21
N ILE A 58 -0.88 8.88 7.61
CA ILE A 58 -1.57 8.62 8.89
C ILE A 58 -0.72 7.88 9.92
N HIS A 59 0.58 7.74 9.67
CA HIS A 59 1.55 7.08 10.56
C HIS A 59 1.21 5.62 10.90
N ILE A 60 0.62 4.89 9.94
CA ILE A 60 0.30 3.47 10.08
C ILE A 60 1.27 2.65 9.22
N GLN A 61 1.81 1.57 9.78
CA GLN A 61 2.60 0.63 9.01
C GLN A 61 1.70 -0.29 8.16
N PRO A 62 2.15 -0.70 6.95
CA PRO A 62 1.39 -1.63 6.11
C PRO A 62 0.99 -2.93 6.82
N ILE A 63 1.83 -3.43 7.74
CA ILE A 63 1.55 -4.66 8.49
C ILE A 63 0.36 -4.51 9.44
N GLU A 64 0.24 -3.38 10.15
CA GLU A 64 -0.88 -3.03 11.04
C GLU A 64 -2.18 -2.84 10.25
N PHE A 65 -2.05 -2.30 9.04
CA PHE A 65 -3.18 -2.16 8.14
C PHE A 65 -3.67 -3.50 7.58
N LEU A 66 -2.78 -4.48 7.38
CA LEU A 66 -3.10 -5.73 6.70
C LEU A 66 -3.44 -6.89 7.65
N GLU A 67 -2.85 -6.97 8.84
CA GLU A 67 -3.14 -7.95 9.94
C GLU A 67 -3.99 -9.18 9.55
N ASP A 68 -5.16 -9.39 10.17
CA ASP A 68 -6.03 -10.58 10.00
C ASP A 68 -6.65 -10.72 8.60
N SER A 69 -6.36 -9.79 7.68
CA SER A 69 -6.87 -9.82 6.31
C SER A 69 -5.93 -10.51 5.32
N VAL A 70 -4.75 -10.96 5.77
CA VAL A 70 -3.72 -11.59 4.94
C VAL A 70 -3.30 -12.98 5.45
N SER A 71 -2.75 -13.80 4.55
CA SER A 71 -2.19 -15.11 4.92
C SER A 71 -0.96 -14.95 5.82
N SER A 72 -0.65 -15.97 6.62
CA SER A 72 0.57 -15.97 7.46
C SER A 72 1.85 -15.84 6.63
N GLN A 73 1.85 -16.40 5.42
CA GLN A 73 2.96 -16.28 4.47
C GLN A 73 3.16 -14.83 4.01
N LEU A 74 2.07 -14.15 3.64
CA LEU A 74 2.12 -12.74 3.24
C LEU A 74 2.51 -11.84 4.43
N TYR A 75 2.00 -12.13 5.62
CA TYR A 75 2.39 -11.43 6.85
C TYR A 75 3.92 -11.52 7.10
N GLY A 76 4.49 -12.73 6.98
CA GLY A 76 5.93 -12.94 7.10
C GLY A 76 6.72 -12.17 6.04
N ALA A 77 6.25 -12.16 4.80
CA ALA A 77 6.89 -11.42 3.72
C ALA A 77 6.90 -9.90 3.97
N ILE A 78 5.77 -9.33 4.39
CA ILE A 78 5.66 -7.89 4.71
C ILE A 78 6.55 -7.54 5.91
N THR A 79 6.66 -8.44 6.90
CA THR A 79 7.56 -8.26 8.05
C THR A 79 9.02 -8.16 7.59
N ASN A 80 9.45 -9.00 6.64
CA ASN A 80 10.81 -8.94 6.09
C ASN A 80 11.07 -7.63 5.32
N ILE A 81 10.08 -7.14 4.57
CA ILE A 81 10.15 -5.85 3.89
C ILE A 81 10.31 -4.71 4.90
N ALA A 82 9.53 -4.73 5.99
CA ALA A 82 9.64 -3.75 7.06
C ALA A 82 11.00 -3.81 7.78
N VAL A 83 11.60 -4.98 7.92
CA VAL A 83 12.99 -5.12 8.45
C VAL A 83 14.00 -4.44 7.53
N ALA A 84 13.91 -4.65 6.21
CA ALA A 84 14.81 -4.00 5.25
C ALA A 84 14.68 -2.47 5.30
N TYR A 85 13.44 -1.96 5.36
CA TYR A 85 13.17 -0.53 5.52
C TYR A 85 13.77 0.05 6.81
N ARG A 86 13.56 -0.59 7.96
CA ARG A 86 14.15 -0.16 9.25
C ARG A 86 15.67 -0.16 9.26
N ARG A 87 16.31 -0.97 8.41
CA ARG A 87 17.77 -1.05 8.27
C ARG A 87 18.33 -0.08 7.23
N ASN A 88 17.50 0.74 6.61
CA ASN A 88 17.83 1.57 5.46
C ASN A 88 18.44 0.76 4.29
N ASP A 89 18.06 -0.51 4.17
CA ASP A 89 18.60 -1.43 3.17
C ASP A 89 17.88 -1.24 1.82
N MET A 90 18.21 -0.13 1.15
CA MET A 90 17.64 0.23 -0.15
C MET A 90 17.91 -0.82 -1.23
N GLN A 91 19.05 -1.52 -1.16
CA GLN A 91 19.39 -2.59 -2.11
C GLN A 91 18.44 -3.77 -1.94
N GLN A 92 18.18 -4.20 -0.71
CA GLN A 92 17.24 -5.27 -0.46
C GLN A 92 15.81 -4.87 -0.86
N LEU A 93 15.39 -3.63 -0.59
CA LEU A 93 14.06 -3.14 -0.98
C LEU A 93 13.85 -3.17 -2.49
N ILE A 94 14.83 -2.72 -3.28
CA ILE A 94 14.70 -2.72 -4.74
C ILE A 94 14.72 -4.15 -5.32
N ILE A 95 15.48 -5.07 -4.70
CA ILE A 95 15.46 -6.50 -5.07
C ILE A 95 14.07 -7.08 -4.83
N ILE A 96 13.53 -6.91 -3.62
CA ILE A 96 12.20 -7.44 -3.26
C ILE A 96 11.12 -6.85 -4.18
N PHE A 97 11.19 -5.56 -4.48
CA PHE A 97 10.27 -4.91 -5.42
C PHE A 97 10.33 -5.57 -6.80
N LYS A 98 11.52 -5.66 -7.41
CA LYS A 98 11.69 -6.20 -8.77
C LYS A 98 11.25 -7.66 -8.87
N GLU A 99 11.60 -8.48 -7.87
CA GLU A 99 11.21 -9.89 -7.85
C GLU A 99 9.69 -10.08 -7.76
N ASN A 100 9.03 -9.34 -6.86
CA ASN A 100 7.58 -9.44 -6.70
C ASN A 100 6.82 -8.82 -7.88
N LEU A 101 7.34 -7.73 -8.46
CA LEU A 101 6.77 -7.16 -9.68
C LEU A 101 6.79 -8.20 -10.81
N LYS A 102 7.95 -8.83 -11.06
CA LYS A 102 8.08 -9.87 -12.10
C LYS A 102 7.12 -11.05 -11.86
N LYS A 103 6.96 -11.47 -10.60
CA LYS A 103 6.00 -12.54 -10.25
C LYS A 103 4.55 -12.10 -10.49
N TYR A 104 4.21 -10.86 -10.15
CA TYR A 104 2.89 -10.31 -10.39
C TYR A 104 2.59 -10.13 -11.89
N GLU A 105 3.57 -9.72 -12.69
CA GLU A 105 3.44 -9.64 -14.15
C GLU A 105 3.20 -11.02 -14.78
N GLY A 106 3.80 -12.07 -14.21
CA GLY A 106 3.57 -13.46 -14.62
C GLY A 106 2.23 -14.05 -14.12
N ASP A 107 1.71 -13.58 -13.00
CA ASP A 107 0.40 -13.95 -12.44
C ASP A 107 -0.30 -12.75 -11.79
N THR A 108 -1.05 -12.01 -12.61
CA THR A 108 -1.73 -10.78 -12.20
C THR A 108 -2.92 -11.02 -11.26
N LYS A 109 -3.26 -12.29 -10.97
CA LYS A 109 -4.30 -12.66 -10.01
C LYS A 109 -3.77 -12.72 -8.57
N SER A 110 -2.46 -12.87 -8.40
CA SER A 110 -1.83 -12.94 -7.08
C SER A 110 -1.75 -11.55 -6.42
N LYS A 111 -2.71 -11.26 -5.55
CA LYS A 111 -2.70 -10.02 -4.74
C LYS A 111 -1.52 -9.94 -3.78
N ASP A 112 -0.96 -11.07 -3.37
CA ASP A 112 0.18 -11.13 -2.44
C ASP A 112 1.45 -10.53 -3.06
N TYR A 113 1.75 -10.86 -4.32
CA TYR A 113 2.91 -10.28 -5.03
C TYR A 113 2.70 -8.79 -5.31
N MET A 114 1.48 -8.40 -5.66
CA MET A 114 1.11 -6.99 -5.81
C MET A 114 1.33 -6.20 -4.53
N PHE A 115 0.89 -6.71 -3.36
CA PHE A 115 1.09 -6.03 -2.07
C PHE A 115 2.57 -5.90 -1.72
N GLN A 116 3.33 -6.99 -1.85
CA GLN A 116 4.76 -6.97 -1.56
C GLN A 116 5.51 -5.98 -2.46
N ALA A 117 5.20 -5.95 -3.76
CA ALA A 117 5.80 -5.02 -4.70
C ALA A 117 5.43 -3.57 -4.35
N ALA A 118 4.16 -3.27 -4.06
CA ALA A 118 3.72 -1.93 -3.70
C ALA A 118 4.36 -1.42 -2.41
N ILE A 119 4.46 -2.26 -1.37
CA ILE A 119 5.09 -1.89 -0.10
C ILE A 119 6.59 -1.64 -0.28
N ALA A 120 7.30 -2.55 -0.95
CA ALA A 120 8.73 -2.41 -1.19
C ALA A 120 9.07 -1.17 -2.04
N ALA A 121 8.26 -0.88 -3.06
CA ALA A 121 8.42 0.31 -3.89
C ALA A 121 8.27 1.61 -3.09
N ASN A 122 7.27 1.68 -2.21
CA ASN A 122 7.03 2.87 -1.38
C ASN A 122 8.11 3.06 -0.32
N PHE A 123 8.56 2.00 0.34
CA PHE A 123 9.68 2.09 1.28
C PHE A 123 10.99 2.47 0.58
N TYR A 124 11.22 1.98 -0.64
CA TYR A 124 12.38 2.41 -1.42
C TYR A 124 12.30 3.91 -1.78
N GLU A 125 11.13 4.36 -2.27
CA GLU A 125 10.90 5.77 -2.62
C GLU A 125 11.09 6.70 -1.42
N ASP A 126 10.58 6.31 -0.24
CA ASP A 126 10.72 7.08 1.00
C ASP A 126 12.19 7.26 1.42
N LEU A 127 13.03 6.24 1.26
CA LEU A 127 14.45 6.31 1.61
C LEU A 127 15.34 6.95 0.54
N SER A 128 14.97 6.82 -0.73
CA SER A 128 15.83 7.20 -1.87
C SER A 128 15.39 8.48 -2.58
N GLU A 129 14.20 8.99 -2.26
CA GLU A 129 13.50 10.05 -2.99
C GLU A 129 13.18 9.72 -4.47
N HIS A 130 13.39 8.46 -4.90
CA HIS A 130 13.15 8.02 -6.26
C HIS A 130 11.91 7.13 -6.37
N ASN A 131 10.89 7.61 -7.10
CA ASN A 131 9.68 6.84 -7.38
C ASN A 131 9.96 5.69 -8.37
N VAL A 132 9.78 4.46 -7.91
CA VAL A 132 9.93 3.25 -8.73
C VAL A 132 8.62 2.51 -8.97
N CYS A 133 7.49 3.00 -8.44
CA CYS A 133 6.21 2.30 -8.58
C CYS A 133 5.72 2.36 -10.05
N PRO A 134 5.54 1.21 -10.73
CA PRO A 134 5.15 1.15 -12.13
C PRO A 134 3.65 1.40 -12.32
N SER A 135 3.25 1.77 -13.55
CA SER A 135 1.85 2.07 -13.90
C SER A 135 0.89 0.92 -13.58
N ILE A 136 1.31 -0.34 -13.78
CA ILE A 136 0.50 -1.52 -13.48
C ILE A 136 0.10 -1.63 -12.00
N LEU A 137 0.90 -1.06 -11.09
CA LEU A 137 0.58 -0.95 -9.65
C LEU A 137 -0.08 0.38 -9.30
N LYS A 138 -0.22 1.30 -10.27
CA LYS A 138 -0.90 2.60 -10.19
C LYS A 138 -2.30 2.58 -10.82
N ASP A 139 -2.61 1.58 -11.64
CA ASP A 139 -3.91 1.43 -12.28
C ASP A 139 -4.97 0.99 -11.25
N LYS A 140 -6.21 1.46 -11.45
CA LYS A 140 -7.32 1.11 -10.56
C LYS A 140 -7.55 -0.40 -10.66
N ILE A 141 -7.55 -1.09 -9.51
CA ILE A 141 -8.02 -2.49 -9.45
C ILE A 141 -9.49 -2.45 -9.85
N THR A 142 -9.82 -2.78 -11.09
CA THR A 142 -11.20 -2.99 -11.56
C THR A 142 -11.73 -4.34 -11.12
#